data_AF-A0A8C6G4S3-F1
#
_entry.id   AF-A0A8C6G4S3-F1
#
_cell.length_a   1.000
_cell.length_b   1.000
_cell.length_c   1.000
_cell.angle_alpha   90.00
_cell.angle_beta   90.00
_cell.angle_gamma   90.00
#
_symmetry.space_group_name_H-M   'P 1'
#
loop_
_entity.id
_entity.type
_entity.pdbx_description
1 polymer ?
#
loop_
_entity_poly.entity_id
_entity_poly.type
_entity_poly.pdbx_seq_one_letter_code
_entity_poly.pdbx_strand_id
1 'polypeptide(L)'
;MSCTLRKTRKLWDHLSHGHGHLSKHCKHPGGHRNAGGTRHHTTNFDKYHPGYYFAKVGMRHYHLKRNQSDHKVLGKGKLPKQPVIVKAKFFSRRAEEKIKGVGGACVLVA
;
A
#
# COMPACT_ATOMS: atom_id res chain seq x y z
N MET A 1 24.80 8.82 -6.54
CA MET A 1 25.58 7.56 -6.50
C MET A 1 26.87 7.75 -7.28
N SER A 2 28.03 7.61 -6.63
CA SER A 2 29.34 7.76 -7.28
C SER A 2 29.57 6.65 -8.31
N CYS A 3 30.33 6.95 -9.36
CA CYS A 3 30.68 6.02 -10.43
C CYS A 3 31.62 4.89 -9.97
N THR A 4 32.37 5.10 -8.88
CA THR A 4 33.40 4.20 -8.36
C THR A 4 32.83 2.91 -7.75
N LEU A 5 31.65 2.96 -7.12
CA LEU A 5 31.04 1.81 -6.47
C LEU A 5 30.18 0.95 -7.43
N ARG A 6 30.10 1.33 -8.71
CA ARG A 6 29.27 0.61 -9.70
C ARG A 6 29.91 -0.72 -10.08
N LYS A 7 29.09 -1.76 -10.22
CA LYS A 7 29.51 -3.11 -10.65
C LYS A 7 30.28 -3.08 -11.97
N THR A 8 29.99 -2.11 -12.85
CA THR A 8 30.67 -1.93 -14.15
C THR A 8 32.18 -1.78 -14.02
N ARG A 9 32.69 -1.14 -12.95
CA ARG A 9 34.13 -0.97 -12.74
C ARG A 9 34.83 -2.28 -12.37
N LYS A 10 34.13 -3.18 -11.68
CA LYS A 10 34.66 -4.50 -11.27
C LYS A 10 34.63 -5.54 -12.38
N LEU A 11 33.82 -5.31 -13.43
CA LEU A 11 33.62 -6.24 -14.54
C LEU A 11 34.30 -5.80 -15.83
N TRP A 12 35.19 -4.80 -15.78
CA TRP A 12 35.79 -4.18 -16.97
C TRP A 12 36.56 -5.17 -17.85
N ASP A 13 37.35 -6.06 -17.22
CA ASP A 13 38.14 -7.08 -17.93
C ASP A 13 37.32 -8.32 -18.33
N HIS A 14 36.01 -8.33 -18.06
CA HIS A 14 35.15 -9.47 -18.38
C HIS A 14 34.44 -9.26 -19.70
N LEU A 15 34.73 -10.12 -20.69
CA LEU A 15 34.26 -10.01 -22.07
C LEU A 15 32.73 -9.82 -22.21
N SER A 16 31.93 -10.48 -21.36
CA SER A 16 30.46 -10.45 -21.42
C SER A 16 29.79 -9.56 -20.37
N HIS A 17 30.57 -8.90 -19.50
CA HIS A 17 30.06 -8.09 -18.38
C HIS A 17 29.06 -8.85 -17.48
N GLY A 18 29.17 -10.19 -17.42
CA GLY A 18 28.29 -11.04 -16.62
C GLY A 18 26.92 -11.33 -17.24
N HIS A 19 26.71 -11.02 -18.52
CA HIS A 19 25.46 -11.34 -19.24
C HIS A 19 25.48 -12.71 -19.95
N GLY A 20 26.60 -13.43 -19.91
CA GLY A 20 26.76 -14.74 -20.56
C GLY A 20 27.34 -14.66 -21.98
N HIS A 21 27.90 -15.78 -22.44
CA HIS A 21 28.57 -15.84 -23.75
C HIS A 21 27.61 -16.19 -24.90
N LEU A 22 26.61 -17.05 -24.64
CA LEU A 22 25.64 -17.52 -25.64
C LEU A 22 24.45 -16.57 -25.80
N SER A 23 23.74 -16.27 -24.71
CA SER A 23 22.67 -15.27 -24.72
C SER A 23 23.25 -13.91 -24.39
N LYS A 24 23.14 -12.95 -25.31
CA LYS A 24 23.69 -11.60 -25.13
C LYS A 24 22.63 -10.64 -24.59
N HIS A 25 23.09 -9.54 -24.00
CA HIS A 25 22.22 -8.50 -23.51
C HIS A 25 21.50 -7.78 -24.67
N CYS A 26 20.21 -8.07 -24.83
CA CYS A 26 19.31 -7.40 -25.77
C CYS A 26 18.43 -6.36 -25.04
N LYS A 27 17.95 -5.33 -25.76
CA LYS A 27 17.26 -4.19 -25.13
C LYS A 27 15.95 -4.58 -24.42
N HIS A 28 15.05 -5.31 -25.08
CA HIS A 28 13.74 -5.70 -24.53
C HIS A 28 13.29 -7.09 -25.01
N PRO A 29 13.89 -8.19 -24.52
CA PRO A 29 13.57 -9.54 -24.99
C PRO A 29 12.15 -10.01 -24.63
N GLY A 30 11.60 -9.56 -23.50
CA GLY A 30 10.27 -9.94 -23.02
C GLY A 30 9.18 -8.88 -23.23
N GLY A 31 9.43 -7.89 -24.10
CA GLY A 31 8.57 -6.73 -24.29
C GLY A 31 8.85 -5.58 -23.32
N HIS A 32 8.05 -4.51 -23.43
CA HIS A 32 8.24 -3.27 -22.68
C HIS A 32 7.19 -3.14 -21.56
N ARG A 33 7.64 -2.79 -20.34
CA ARG A 33 6.79 -2.66 -19.14
C ARG A 33 5.95 -3.93 -18.92
N ASN A 34 4.65 -3.80 -18.67
CA ASN A 34 3.74 -4.90 -18.32
C ASN A 34 3.26 -5.69 -19.55
N ALA A 35 4.03 -5.67 -20.65
CA ALA A 35 3.72 -6.44 -21.85
C ALA A 35 3.73 -7.94 -21.55
N GLY A 36 2.88 -8.70 -22.25
CA GLY A 36 2.84 -10.17 -22.12
C GLY A 36 2.27 -10.68 -20.79
N GLY A 37 1.76 -9.79 -19.95
CA GLY A 37 1.26 -10.11 -18.63
C GLY A 37 0.30 -11.30 -18.58
N THR A 38 -0.74 -11.31 -19.42
CA THR A 38 -1.73 -12.41 -19.48
C THR A 38 -1.29 -13.59 -20.33
N ARG A 39 -0.09 -13.55 -20.93
CA ARG A 39 0.44 -14.59 -21.81
C ARG A 39 1.72 -15.16 -21.23
N HIS A 40 2.87 -14.87 -21.86
CA HIS A 40 4.15 -15.46 -21.51
C HIS A 40 4.70 -14.98 -20.16
N HIS A 41 4.12 -13.94 -19.54
CA HIS A 41 4.43 -13.51 -18.17
C HIS A 41 3.34 -13.87 -17.15
N THR A 42 2.33 -14.68 -17.50
CA THR A 42 1.18 -14.99 -16.62
C THR A 42 1.62 -15.55 -15.28
N THR A 43 2.55 -16.51 -15.28
CA THR A 43 3.09 -17.13 -14.07
C THR A 43 3.66 -16.12 -13.07
N ASN A 44 4.33 -15.07 -13.55
CA ASN A 44 4.90 -14.04 -12.68
C ASN A 44 3.80 -13.19 -12.02
N PHE A 45 2.78 -12.81 -12.79
CA PHE A 45 1.69 -11.99 -12.28
C PHE A 45 0.73 -12.78 -11.39
N ASP A 46 0.43 -14.03 -11.71
CA ASP A 46 -0.44 -14.87 -10.89
C ASP A 46 0.23 -15.19 -9.54
N LYS A 47 1.56 -15.32 -9.51
CA LYS A 47 2.33 -15.63 -8.30
C LYS A 47 2.56 -14.42 -7.39
N TYR A 48 2.99 -13.28 -7.94
CA TYR A 48 3.41 -12.13 -7.14
C TYR A 48 2.39 -10.99 -7.10
N HIS A 49 1.43 -10.97 -8.03
CA HIS A 49 0.43 -9.92 -8.16
C HIS A 49 -0.99 -10.50 -8.32
N PRO A 50 -1.46 -11.32 -7.35
CA PRO A 50 -2.81 -11.87 -7.42
C PRO A 50 -3.84 -10.74 -7.45
N GLY A 51 -4.82 -10.85 -8.36
CA GLY A 51 -5.86 -9.84 -8.56
C GLY A 51 -5.50 -8.70 -9.52
N TYR A 52 -4.28 -8.65 -10.06
CA TYR A 52 -3.87 -7.63 -11.03
C TYR A 52 -4.68 -7.70 -12.34
N TYR A 53 -5.00 -8.91 -12.82
CA TYR A 53 -5.83 -9.10 -14.02
C TYR A 53 -7.33 -9.06 -13.78
N PHE A 54 -7.77 -9.11 -12.52
CA PHE A 54 -9.18 -9.02 -12.18
C PHE A 54 -9.61 -7.55 -12.32
N ALA A 55 -9.85 -7.19 -13.58
CA ALA A 55 -10.10 -5.83 -14.00
C ALA A 55 -11.43 -5.32 -13.40
N LYS A 56 -11.33 -4.19 -12.70
CA LYS A 56 -12.42 -3.41 -12.09
C LYS A 56 -13.13 -4.14 -10.95
N VAL A 57 -12.92 -3.61 -9.74
CA VAL A 57 -13.65 -3.99 -8.53
C VAL A 57 -14.39 -2.76 -8.01
N GLY A 58 -15.63 -2.94 -7.57
CA GLY A 58 -16.44 -1.90 -6.93
C GLY A 58 -17.07 -0.87 -7.88
N MET A 59 -17.74 0.12 -7.29
CA MET A 59 -18.48 1.16 -8.01
C MET A 59 -17.60 2.38 -8.29
N ARG A 60 -17.81 3.03 -9.45
CA ARG A 60 -17.12 4.29 -9.78
C ARG A 60 -17.70 5.43 -8.96
N HIS A 61 -16.87 6.14 -8.21
CA HIS A 61 -17.27 7.35 -7.48
C HIS A 61 -16.75 8.59 -8.23
N TYR A 62 -17.65 9.31 -8.89
CA TYR A 62 -17.34 10.55 -9.60
C TYR A 62 -17.30 11.74 -8.62
N HIS A 63 -16.41 12.71 -8.84
CA HIS A 63 -16.27 13.91 -8.00
C HIS A 63 -16.11 13.64 -6.49
N LEU A 64 -15.26 12.68 -6.14
CA LEU A 64 -14.97 12.33 -4.74
C LEU A 64 -14.35 13.52 -3.97
N LYS A 65 -15.10 14.08 -3.02
CA LYS A 65 -14.58 15.03 -2.01
C LYS A 65 -14.06 14.24 -0.80
N ARG A 66 -12.74 14.16 -0.64
CA ARG A 66 -12.11 13.35 0.42
C ARG A 66 -12.17 13.97 1.83
N ASN A 67 -12.41 15.27 1.94
CA ASN A 67 -12.28 16.01 3.21
C ASN A 67 -13.65 16.42 3.81
N GLN A 68 -14.68 15.58 3.70
CA GLN A 68 -16.06 16.02 3.99
C GLN A 68 -16.43 16.13 5.48
N SER A 69 -15.79 15.38 6.39
CA SER A 69 -15.74 15.63 7.85
C SER A 69 -15.39 14.33 8.57
N ASP A 70 -14.12 14.12 8.90
CA ASP A 70 -13.65 12.91 9.58
C ASP A 70 -13.54 13.12 11.09
N HIS A 71 -14.66 13.02 11.80
CA HIS A 71 -14.66 13.08 13.27
C HIS A 71 -15.37 11.87 13.87
N LYS A 72 -14.84 10.68 13.59
CA LYS A 72 -15.26 9.43 14.27
C LYS A 72 -14.23 9.00 15.32
N VAL A 73 -14.64 8.93 16.58
CA VAL A 73 -13.81 8.42 17.67
C VAL A 73 -13.82 6.88 17.64
N LEU A 74 -12.63 6.29 17.57
CA LEU A 74 -12.43 4.84 17.58
C LEU A 74 -11.80 4.38 18.89
N GLY A 75 -12.31 3.32 19.51
CA GLY A 75 -11.82 2.80 20.80
C GLY A 75 -10.55 1.94 20.70
N LYS A 76 -9.53 2.36 19.94
CA LYS A 76 -8.21 1.70 19.96
C LYS A 76 -7.43 2.14 21.21
N GLY A 77 -6.60 1.26 21.77
CA GLY A 77 -5.79 1.56 22.96
C GLY A 77 -6.53 1.47 24.30
N LYS A 78 -5.86 1.93 25.36
CA LYS A 78 -6.36 1.98 26.74
C LYS A 78 -6.59 3.43 27.16
N LEU A 79 -7.62 3.67 27.95
CA LEU A 79 -7.88 4.98 28.55
C LEU A 79 -7.28 5.03 29.96
N PRO A 80 -6.87 6.22 30.46
CA PRO A 80 -6.50 6.38 31.86
C PRO A 80 -7.71 6.12 32.76
N LYS A 81 -7.49 5.85 34.05
CA LYS A 81 -8.57 5.62 35.03
C LYS A 81 -9.36 6.89 35.38
N GLN A 82 -8.90 8.06 34.93
CA GLN A 82 -9.55 9.35 35.14
C GLN A 82 -10.73 9.54 34.15
N PRO A 83 -11.91 9.99 34.63
CA PRO A 83 -13.08 10.19 33.77
C PRO A 83 -12.87 11.33 32.77
N VAL A 84 -13.29 11.12 31.51
CA VAL A 84 -13.12 12.08 30.40
C VAL A 84 -14.44 12.28 29.66
N ILE A 85 -14.73 13.53 29.26
CA ILE A 85 -15.85 13.86 28.39
C ILE A 85 -15.33 14.09 26.97
N VAL A 86 -15.85 13.35 25.99
CA VAL A 86 -15.43 13.44 24.59
C VAL A 86 -16.57 13.96 23.72
N LYS A 87 -16.31 15.00 22.93
CA LYS A 87 -17.24 15.61 21.97
C LYS A 87 -16.85 15.21 20.54
N ALA A 88 -17.73 14.51 19.83
CA ALA A 88 -17.46 14.12 18.43
C ALA A 88 -18.75 13.86 17.64
N LYS A 89 -18.65 13.80 16.30
CA LYS A 89 -19.79 13.52 15.43
C LYS A 89 -20.23 12.06 15.47
N PHE A 90 -19.26 11.14 15.49
CA PHE A 90 -19.54 9.71 15.52
C PHE A 90 -18.65 9.02 16.55
N PHE A 91 -19.21 8.04 17.27
CA PHE A 91 -18.47 7.14 18.14
C PHE A 91 -18.60 5.70 17.62
N SER A 92 -17.57 4.88 17.83
CA SER A 92 -17.73 3.43 17.67
C SER A 92 -18.24 2.82 18.97
N ARG A 93 -18.98 1.71 18.89
CA ARG A 93 -19.51 1.00 20.07
C ARG A 93 -18.44 0.74 21.13
N ARG A 94 -17.26 0.27 20.70
CA ARG A 94 -16.09 0.04 21.57
C ARG A 94 -15.55 1.33 22.21
N ALA A 95 -15.65 2.47 21.53
CA ALA A 95 -15.22 3.75 22.10
C ALA A 95 -16.17 4.18 23.22
N GLU A 96 -17.48 4.08 22.99
CA GLU A 96 -18.49 4.45 23.99
C GLU A 96 -18.41 3.57 25.24
N GLU A 97 -18.34 2.25 25.06
CA GLU A 97 -18.21 1.29 26.16
C GLU A 97 -16.99 1.61 27.04
N LYS A 98 -15.85 1.94 26.42
CA LYS A 98 -14.62 2.29 27.14
C LYS A 98 -14.73 3.63 27.87
N ILE A 99 -15.26 4.66 27.20
CA ILE A 99 -15.41 5.99 27.81
C ILE A 99 -16.37 5.90 29.01
N LYS A 100 -17.50 5.21 28.85
CA LYS A 100 -18.47 4.97 29.95
C LYS A 100 -17.87 4.10 31.06
N GLY A 101 -17.07 3.09 30.73
CA GLY A 101 -16.41 2.21 31.71
C GLY A 101 -15.38 2.91 32.60
N VAL A 102 -14.80 4.02 32.14
CA VAL A 102 -13.91 4.89 32.94
C VAL A 102 -14.72 5.93 33.77
N GLY A 103 -16.05 5.97 33.61
CA GLY A 103 -16.93 6.98 34.22
C GLY A 103 -16.99 8.29 33.41
N GLY A 104 -16.56 8.27 32.15
CA GLY A 104 -16.64 9.39 31.22
C GLY A 104 -17.96 9.47 30.46
N ALA A 105 -18.15 10.55 29.70
CA ALA A 105 -19.36 10.79 28.89
C ALA A 105 -19.03 11.04 27.41
N CYS A 106 -19.86 10.49 26.52
CA CYS A 106 -19.79 10.75 25.08
C CYS A 106 -20.87 11.78 24.70
N VAL A 107 -20.46 12.89 24.10
CA VAL A 107 -21.35 13.98 23.67
C VAL A 107 -21.30 14.09 22.15
N LEU A 108 -22.46 13.97 21.51
CA LEU A 108 -22.58 14.10 20.06
C LEU A 108 -22.58 15.59 19.65
N VAL A 109 -21.81 15.94 18.63
CA VAL A 109 -21.73 17.28 18.05
C VAL A 109 -22.00 17.20 16.55
N ALA A 110 -22.60 18.25 15.96
CA ALA A 110 -22.95 18.32 14.54
C ALA A 110 -21.74 18.48 13.61
#